data_AF-A0A9W7YJV3-F1
#
_entry.id   AF-A0A9W7YJV3-F1
#
_cell.length_a   1.000
_cell.length_b   1.000
_cell.length_c   1.000
_cell.angle_alpha   90.00
_cell.angle_beta   90.00
_cell.angle_gamma   90.00
#
_symmetry.space_group_name_H-M   'P 1'
#
loop_
_entity.id
_entity.type
_entity.pdbx_description
1 polymer ?
#
loop_
_entity_poly.entity_id
_entity_poly.type
_entity_poly.pdbx_seq_one_letter_code
_entity_poly.pdbx_strand_id
1 'polypeptide(L)'
;NLAEMRRKHVEAIRALVEVAAGRADVGDGLDANWLDVLQCVSQLEQLQLLTQGSEQARRTNSARASSSVDAPSLFSSVLSVSGPSVEHSISARAFVAPSSEPQPPAAASKRKSSAALVSTVSITDLAKLETNSQVLVVTVDRLFTASVRLSGAGIVDFVRALSQVAWAEIATAFAGTATSAPNNQKQRQSQEVAPPSRLFSMTKIVEIAYYNMERIRVEWSQIWAILGPLFDRVGAYSDTRAAMFALDSLRQLSMKFLEKEELPHFAFQKEFLRPFADILEGDAAARPAAADLMVKDMVLRCVYQLVQAAATHIRSGWKAVLNVAQIAARDPHDQIAEMGFHIARECAQHHGPQ
;
A
#
# COMPACT_ATOMS: atom_id res chain seq x y z
N ASN A 1 4.45 21.16 -7.40
CA ASN A 1 5.85 21.53 -7.70
C ASN A 1 6.81 20.34 -7.61
N LEU A 2 6.65 19.33 -8.48
CA LEU A 2 7.56 18.16 -8.55
C LEU A 2 8.92 18.47 -9.20
N ALA A 3 9.03 19.61 -9.90
CA ALA A 3 10.23 20.05 -10.61
C ALA A 3 11.33 20.67 -9.70
N GLU A 4 11.06 20.88 -8.41
CA GLU A 4 12.00 21.51 -7.47
C GLU A 4 12.72 20.52 -6.55
N MET A 5 12.47 19.22 -6.65
CA MET A 5 13.10 18.26 -5.76
C MET A 5 14.58 18.05 -6.12
N ARG A 6 15.44 18.80 -5.42
CA ARG A 6 16.89 18.73 -5.55
C ARG A 6 17.44 17.55 -4.74
N ARG A 7 18.63 17.07 -5.11
CA ARG A 7 19.41 16.04 -4.39
C ARG A 7 19.47 16.27 -2.86
N LYS A 8 19.54 17.54 -2.44
CA LYS A 8 19.52 17.96 -1.03
C LYS A 8 18.23 17.59 -0.29
N HIS A 9 17.09 17.54 -0.97
CA HIS A 9 15.81 17.16 -0.37
C HIS A 9 15.76 15.65 -0.10
N VAL A 10 16.29 14.82 -1.02
CA VAL A 10 16.41 13.37 -0.81
C VAL A 10 17.38 13.07 0.34
N GLU A 11 18.51 13.77 0.38
CA GLU A 11 19.50 13.62 1.47
C GLU A 11 18.94 14.10 2.82
N ALA A 12 18.11 15.16 2.84
CA ALA A 12 17.42 15.61 4.05
C ALA A 12 16.36 14.60 4.53
N ILE A 13 15.53 14.06 3.63
CA ILE A 13 14.56 13.01 3.98
C ILE A 13 15.29 11.77 4.48
N ARG A 14 16.39 11.38 3.82
CA ARG A 14 17.23 10.27 4.29
C ARG A 14 17.76 10.53 5.70
N ALA A 15 18.31 11.72 5.97
CA ALA A 15 18.81 12.06 7.30
C ALA A 15 17.68 12.04 8.34
N LEU A 16 16.48 12.55 8.01
CA LEU A 16 15.32 12.50 8.89
C LEU A 16 14.88 11.06 9.20
N VAL A 17 14.82 10.19 8.18
CA VAL A 17 14.46 8.78 8.36
C VAL A 17 15.57 8.02 9.11
N GLU A 18 16.84 8.30 8.86
CA GLU A 18 17.97 7.72 9.61
C GLU A 18 17.97 8.16 11.08
N VAL A 19 17.61 9.41 11.39
CA VAL A 19 17.44 9.89 12.77
C VAL A 19 16.25 9.19 13.43
N ALA A 20 15.12 9.09 12.74
CA ALA A 20 13.92 8.41 13.25
C ALA A 20 14.13 6.89 13.43
N ALA A 21 14.95 6.25 12.60
CA ALA A 21 15.24 4.81 12.66
C ALA A 21 16.47 4.45 13.52
N GLY A 22 17.33 5.42 13.83
CA GLY A 22 18.70 5.21 14.31
C GLY A 22 18.87 4.97 15.81
N ARG A 23 17.91 5.35 16.65
CA ARG A 23 17.91 5.00 18.08
C ARG A 23 16.56 4.46 18.52
N ALA A 24 16.58 3.59 19.52
CA ALA A 24 15.39 2.89 20.01
C ALA A 24 14.36 3.81 20.67
N ASP A 25 14.74 5.04 21.02
CA ASP A 25 13.98 6.03 21.79
C ASP A 25 13.68 7.33 21.03
N VAL A 26 14.34 7.61 19.90
CA VAL A 26 14.20 8.92 19.21
C VAL A 26 12.88 9.07 18.48
N GLY A 27 12.22 7.96 18.12
CA GLY A 27 10.85 8.01 17.59
C GLY A 27 9.80 8.44 18.64
N ASP A 28 10.12 8.27 19.92
CA ASP A 28 9.31 8.70 21.06
C ASP A 28 9.59 10.18 21.33
N GLY A 29 8.81 11.06 20.71
CA GLY A 29 8.95 12.52 20.84
C GLY A 29 8.92 13.29 19.53
N LEU A 30 8.72 12.62 18.38
CA LEU A 30 8.34 13.30 17.15
C LEU A 30 6.89 13.82 17.20
N ASP A 31 6.00 13.19 17.96
CA ASP A 31 4.59 13.56 18.12
C ASP A 31 3.94 13.95 16.76
N ALA A 32 3.58 15.23 16.58
CA ALA A 32 2.97 15.74 15.35
C ALA A 32 3.91 15.73 14.12
N ASN A 33 5.22 15.78 14.33
CA ASN A 33 6.22 15.78 13.26
C ASN A 33 6.32 14.44 12.52
N TRP A 34 5.73 13.36 13.05
CA TRP A 34 5.56 12.11 12.31
C TRP A 34 4.80 12.33 10.99
N LEU A 35 3.85 13.27 10.97
CA LEU A 35 3.09 13.59 9.77
C LEU A 35 3.98 14.10 8.65
N ASP A 36 4.86 15.06 8.95
CA ASP A 36 5.78 15.64 7.98
C ASP A 36 6.75 14.58 7.42
N VAL A 37 7.31 13.76 8.31
CA VAL A 37 8.23 12.68 7.93
C VAL A 37 7.55 11.67 7.01
N LEU A 38 6.35 11.20 7.36
CA LEU A 38 5.62 10.20 6.59
C LEU A 38 5.07 10.76 5.27
N GLN A 39 4.70 12.04 5.23
CA GLN A 39 4.37 12.72 3.97
C GLN A 39 5.58 12.79 3.04
N CYS A 40 6.76 13.12 3.57
CA CYS A 40 7.99 13.09 2.79
C CYS A 40 8.30 11.69 2.24
N VAL A 41 8.16 10.65 3.06
CA VAL A 41 8.35 9.26 2.64
C VAL A 41 7.34 8.88 1.54
N SER A 42 6.07 9.23 1.69
CA SER A 42 5.04 9.01 0.67
C SER A 42 5.36 9.71 -0.65
N GLN A 43 5.71 10.99 -0.62
CA GLN A 43 6.04 11.76 -1.83
C GLN A 43 7.27 11.19 -2.55
N LEU A 44 8.23 10.69 -1.77
CA LEU A 44 9.45 10.10 -2.29
C LEU A 44 9.19 8.76 -3.01
N GLU A 45 8.35 7.91 -2.44
CA GLU A 45 7.87 6.69 -3.11
C GLU A 45 7.18 7.03 -4.46
N GLN A 46 6.39 8.11 -4.48
CA GLN A 46 5.74 8.57 -5.71
C GLN A 46 6.77 8.90 -6.80
N LEU A 47 7.86 9.55 -6.42
CA LEU A 47 8.94 9.92 -7.34
C LEU A 47 9.74 8.71 -7.81
N GLN A 48 9.96 7.71 -6.94
CA GLN A 48 10.61 6.45 -7.31
C GLN A 48 9.75 5.69 -8.34
N LEU A 49 8.44 5.61 -8.14
CA LEU A 49 7.51 5.00 -9.09
C LEU A 49 7.50 5.74 -10.44
N LEU A 50 7.49 7.08 -10.43
CA LEU A 50 7.52 7.88 -11.66
C LEU A 50 8.84 7.73 -12.43
N THR A 51 9.97 7.70 -11.73
CA THR A 51 11.29 7.52 -12.35
C THR A 51 11.45 6.12 -12.93
N GLN A 52 11.08 5.07 -12.18
CA GLN A 52 11.07 3.69 -12.69
C GLN A 52 10.08 3.48 -13.84
N GLY A 53 8.88 4.08 -13.76
CA GLY A 53 7.89 4.05 -14.83
C GLY A 53 8.39 4.75 -16.11
N SER A 54 9.11 5.85 -15.97
CA SER A 54 9.74 6.55 -17.10
C SER A 54 10.88 5.75 -17.73
N GLU A 55 11.64 4.99 -16.94
CA GLU A 55 12.64 4.07 -17.46
C GLU A 55 12.01 2.87 -18.17
N GLN A 56 10.93 2.30 -17.61
CA GLN A 56 10.18 1.22 -18.23
C GLN A 56 9.58 1.68 -19.55
N ALA A 57 9.02 2.89 -19.60
CA ALA A 57 8.53 3.52 -20.83
C ALA A 57 9.65 3.80 -21.85
N ARG A 58 10.86 4.14 -21.39
CA ARG A 58 12.05 4.29 -22.27
C ARG A 58 12.51 2.95 -22.82
N ARG A 59 12.50 1.89 -21.99
CA ARG A 59 12.82 0.52 -22.38
C ARG A 59 11.78 -0.04 -23.35
N THR A 60 10.49 0.21 -23.13
CA THR A 60 9.41 -0.21 -24.05
C THR A 60 9.36 0.61 -25.33
N ASN A 61 9.73 1.90 -25.31
CA ASN A 61 9.86 2.70 -26.54
C ASN A 61 11.09 2.29 -27.37
N SER A 62 12.18 1.86 -26.72
CA SER A 62 13.31 1.24 -27.42
C SER A 62 12.95 -0.16 -27.94
N ALA A 63 12.11 -0.92 -27.23
CA ALA A 63 11.63 -2.23 -27.66
C ALA A 63 10.50 -2.16 -28.69
N ARG A 64 9.72 -1.07 -28.76
CA ARG A 64 8.70 -0.83 -29.80
C ARG A 64 9.28 -0.54 -31.18
N ALA A 65 10.59 -0.29 -31.27
CA ALA A 65 11.32 -0.36 -32.54
C ALA A 65 11.57 -1.80 -33.02
N SER A 66 11.22 -2.81 -32.23
CA SER A 66 11.34 -4.23 -32.58
C SER A 66 10.23 -5.06 -31.93
N SER A 67 9.20 -5.34 -32.73
CA SER A 67 8.18 -6.39 -32.56
C SER A 67 6.96 -6.11 -31.64
N SER A 68 5.91 -6.83 -32.01
CA SER A 68 4.49 -6.64 -31.74
C SER A 68 3.93 -7.72 -30.80
N VAL A 69 2.92 -7.31 -30.01
CA VAL A 69 1.87 -8.09 -29.32
C VAL A 69 2.30 -9.14 -28.28
N ASP A 70 2.02 -8.87 -26.99
CA ASP A 70 0.94 -9.49 -26.20
C ASP A 70 1.16 -9.18 -24.70
N ALA A 71 0.09 -8.85 -23.99
CA ALA A 71 0.11 -8.48 -22.58
C ALA A 71 -0.27 -9.67 -21.68
N PRO A 72 0.35 -9.81 -20.49
CA PRO A 72 -0.34 -10.44 -19.37
C PRO A 72 -0.38 -9.61 -18.08
N SER A 73 -1.44 -9.89 -17.33
CA SER A 73 -1.94 -9.31 -16.09
C SER A 73 -0.94 -9.36 -14.91
N LEU A 74 -0.83 -8.25 -14.17
CA LEU A 74 0.03 -8.06 -12.99
C LEU A 74 -0.82 -7.89 -11.72
N PHE A 75 -1.39 -8.97 -11.20
CA PHE A 75 -1.85 -9.00 -9.80
C PHE A 75 -1.77 -10.40 -9.24
N SER A 76 -0.56 -10.86 -8.97
CA SER A 76 -0.29 -12.00 -8.08
C SER A 76 1.19 -12.02 -7.77
N SER A 77 1.59 -11.32 -6.71
CA SER A 77 2.83 -11.56 -5.93
C SER A 77 3.15 -10.31 -5.09
N VAL A 78 2.40 -10.11 -4.01
CA VAL A 78 2.96 -9.40 -2.85
C VAL A 78 2.67 -10.30 -1.67
N LEU A 79 3.74 -10.70 -0.97
CA LEU A 79 3.80 -11.68 0.13
C LEU A 79 4.05 -13.15 -0.28
N SER A 80 5.24 -13.41 -0.84
CA SER A 80 5.93 -14.69 -0.61
C SER A 80 7.21 -14.40 0.16
N VAL A 81 7.20 -14.74 1.46
CA VAL A 81 8.35 -14.68 2.36
C VAL A 81 9.00 -16.05 2.36
N SER A 82 10.26 -16.14 1.92
CA SER A 82 11.12 -17.30 2.15
C SER A 82 12.51 -16.84 2.59
N GLY A 83 12.93 -17.34 3.76
CA GLY A 83 14.21 -17.08 4.40
C GLY A 83 15.42 -17.78 3.73
N PRO A 84 16.61 -17.69 4.36
CA PRO A 84 17.88 -17.74 3.64
C PRO A 84 18.51 -19.14 3.57
N SER A 85 19.19 -19.45 2.45
CA SER A 85 20.23 -20.50 2.40
C SER A 85 21.17 -20.36 1.20
N VAL A 86 22.41 -19.97 1.53
CA VAL A 86 23.72 -20.58 1.22
C VAL A 86 24.04 -21.05 -0.22
N GLU A 87 25.04 -20.36 -0.80
CA GLU A 87 26.15 -20.81 -1.67
C GLU A 87 25.89 -21.66 -2.94
N HIS A 88 26.37 -21.24 -4.12
CA HIS A 88 27.73 -21.47 -4.64
C HIS A 88 27.85 -21.11 -6.15
N SER A 89 29.02 -20.62 -6.52
CA SER A 89 29.48 -20.16 -7.83
C SER A 89 29.62 -21.27 -8.88
N ILE A 90 29.32 -21.01 -10.17
CA ILE A 90 30.04 -21.62 -11.31
C ILE A 90 30.12 -20.65 -12.50
N SER A 91 31.30 -20.61 -13.11
CA SER A 91 31.80 -19.75 -14.19
C SER A 91 31.82 -20.48 -15.55
N ALA A 92 31.70 -19.74 -16.66
CA ALA A 92 32.30 -20.07 -17.98
C ALA A 92 32.26 -18.80 -18.88
N ARG A 93 33.40 -18.10 -19.12
CA ARG A 93 34.32 -18.20 -20.29
C ARG A 93 33.61 -18.14 -21.67
N ALA A 94 34.08 -17.45 -22.71
CA ALA A 94 35.18 -16.51 -22.98
C ALA A 94 35.05 -16.08 -24.46
N PHE A 95 35.47 -14.87 -24.84
CA PHE A 95 36.40 -14.66 -25.97
C PHE A 95 36.97 -13.23 -25.99
N VAL A 96 38.18 -13.14 -26.53
CA VAL A 96 39.22 -12.13 -26.31
C VAL A 96 39.37 -11.21 -27.55
N ALA A 97 39.38 -9.88 -27.32
CA ALA A 97 40.24 -8.79 -27.84
C ALA A 97 40.52 -8.67 -29.38
N PRO A 98 41.11 -7.56 -29.93
CA PRO A 98 41.85 -6.51 -29.24
C PRO A 98 41.64 -5.05 -29.68
N SER A 99 42.27 -4.19 -28.89
CA SER A 99 42.31 -2.73 -28.88
C SER A 99 43.28 -2.12 -29.92
N SER A 100 43.01 -0.86 -30.32
CA SER A 100 44.03 0.12 -30.67
C SER A 100 43.50 1.58 -30.56
N GLU A 101 44.29 2.42 -29.90
CA GLU A 101 44.31 3.90 -29.87
C GLU A 101 45.76 4.30 -30.29
N PRO A 102 46.18 5.57 -30.48
CA PRO A 102 45.49 6.87 -30.60
C PRO A 102 46.03 7.82 -31.73
N GLN A 103 45.29 8.89 -32.11
CA GLN A 103 45.73 10.33 -32.24
C GLN A 103 44.92 11.26 -33.20
N PRO A 104 44.91 12.61 -32.98
CA PRO A 104 44.13 13.68 -33.67
C PRO A 104 44.99 14.42 -34.77
N PRO A 105 44.66 15.60 -35.41
CA PRO A 105 43.66 16.66 -35.11
C PRO A 105 42.90 17.38 -36.29
N ALA A 106 41.95 18.25 -35.87
CA ALA A 106 41.52 19.55 -36.45
C ALA A 106 40.99 19.70 -37.90
N ALA A 107 39.75 20.21 -38.05
CA ALA A 107 39.50 21.59 -38.51
C ALA A 107 37.98 21.92 -38.61
N ALA A 108 37.69 23.18 -38.33
CA ALA A 108 36.39 23.83 -38.08
C ALA A 108 35.39 23.88 -39.25
N SER A 109 34.09 23.96 -38.92
CA SER A 109 33.28 25.10 -39.37
C SER A 109 32.08 25.39 -38.47
N LYS A 110 31.90 26.68 -38.18
CA LYS A 110 30.96 27.30 -37.24
C LYS A 110 29.54 27.33 -37.79
N ARG A 111 28.51 27.05 -36.97
CA ARG A 111 27.28 27.86 -36.93
C ARG A 111 26.78 28.00 -35.50
N LYS A 112 26.75 29.24 -35.03
CA LYS A 112 26.17 29.67 -33.76
C LYS A 112 24.65 29.57 -33.85
N SER A 113 24.02 28.91 -32.89
CA SER A 113 22.68 29.28 -32.46
C SER A 113 22.61 29.19 -30.93
N SER A 114 22.22 30.31 -30.35
CA SER A 114 21.96 30.54 -28.94
C SER A 114 20.74 29.74 -28.48
N ALA A 115 20.91 28.86 -27.49
CA ALA A 115 19.79 28.32 -26.73
C ALA A 115 20.24 27.87 -25.33
N ALA A 116 19.72 28.59 -24.33
CA ALA A 116 19.28 28.16 -23.01
C ALA A 116 20.02 27.02 -22.27
N LEU A 117 20.47 27.38 -21.08
CA LEU A 117 20.66 26.57 -19.88
C LEU A 117 19.72 25.34 -19.79
N VAL A 118 20.22 24.17 -20.19
CA VAL A 118 19.62 22.87 -19.84
C VAL A 118 20.60 22.16 -18.91
N SER A 119 20.18 21.96 -17.67
CA SER A 119 20.89 21.13 -16.69
C SER A 119 20.95 19.69 -17.19
N THR A 120 22.03 19.33 -17.86
CA THR A 120 22.34 17.95 -18.21
C THR A 120 22.72 17.21 -16.93
N VAL A 121 21.76 16.47 -16.36
CA VAL A 121 22.02 15.49 -15.29
C VAL A 121 23.05 14.51 -15.83
N SER A 122 24.21 14.42 -15.17
CA SER A 122 25.31 13.55 -15.61
C SER A 122 24.98 12.09 -15.28
N ILE A 123 25.46 11.14 -16.10
CA ILE A 123 25.27 9.69 -15.89
C ILE A 123 25.77 9.22 -14.50
N THR A 124 26.76 9.92 -13.95
CA THR A 124 27.27 9.73 -12.58
C THR A 124 26.30 10.21 -11.49
N ASP A 125 25.43 11.19 -11.78
CA ASP A 125 24.35 11.59 -10.89
C ASP A 125 23.22 10.56 -10.91
N LEU A 126 22.92 9.97 -12.06
CA LEU A 126 21.95 8.88 -12.21
C LEU A 126 22.35 7.62 -11.43
N ALA A 127 23.58 7.13 -11.55
CA ALA A 127 24.05 5.96 -10.79
C ALA A 127 24.14 6.23 -9.26
N LYS A 128 24.42 7.50 -8.87
CA LYS A 128 24.37 7.93 -7.45
C LYS A 128 22.93 8.08 -6.95
N LEU A 129 21.99 8.48 -7.81
CA LEU A 129 20.57 8.48 -7.53
C LEU A 129 20.03 7.04 -7.40
N GLU A 130 20.49 6.09 -8.21
CA GLU A 130 20.12 4.67 -8.12
C GLU A 130 20.64 4.01 -6.82
N THR A 131 21.90 4.22 -6.46
CA THR A 131 22.47 3.72 -5.19
C THR A 131 21.85 4.39 -3.96
N ASN A 132 21.59 5.71 -4.02
CA ASN A 132 20.81 6.40 -3.00
C ASN A 132 19.38 5.87 -2.90
N SER A 133 18.76 5.49 -4.04
CA SER A 133 17.42 4.91 -4.07
C SER A 133 17.35 3.56 -3.35
N GLN A 134 18.34 2.68 -3.52
CA GLN A 134 18.38 1.40 -2.81
C GLN A 134 18.59 1.57 -1.30
N VAL A 135 19.55 2.40 -0.89
CA VAL A 135 19.79 2.70 0.53
C VAL A 135 18.55 3.30 1.17
N LEU A 136 17.85 4.17 0.45
CA LEU A 136 16.63 4.81 0.90
C LEU A 136 15.47 3.81 1.08
N VAL A 137 15.25 2.90 0.13
CA VAL A 137 14.25 1.83 0.27
C VAL A 137 14.51 1.01 1.53
N VAL A 138 15.78 0.63 1.78
CA VAL A 138 16.17 -0.08 3.00
C VAL A 138 15.95 0.76 4.25
N THR A 139 16.19 2.08 4.18
CA THR A 139 16.02 2.97 5.34
C THR A 139 14.53 3.17 5.67
N VAL A 140 13.68 3.30 4.65
CA VAL A 140 12.22 3.36 4.80
C VAL A 140 11.68 2.04 5.36
N ASP A 141 12.13 0.90 4.86
CA ASP A 141 11.74 -0.42 5.38
C ASP A 141 12.13 -0.58 6.86
N ARG A 142 13.35 -0.14 7.21
CA ARG A 142 13.81 -0.10 8.60
C ARG A 142 12.96 0.81 9.48
N LEU A 143 12.46 1.94 8.96
CA LEU A 143 11.57 2.84 9.71
C LEU A 143 10.29 2.12 10.15
N PHE A 144 9.62 1.43 9.23
CA PHE A 144 8.38 0.72 9.54
C PHE A 144 8.64 -0.52 10.42
N THR A 145 9.70 -1.27 10.15
CA THR A 145 10.10 -2.43 10.98
C THR A 145 10.49 -1.99 12.40
N ALA A 146 11.09 -0.81 12.56
CA ALA A 146 11.47 -0.25 13.86
C ALA A 146 10.28 0.15 14.73
N SER A 147 9.06 0.22 14.19
CA SER A 147 7.85 0.62 14.92
C SER A 147 7.56 -0.21 16.17
N VAL A 148 7.98 -1.48 16.20
CA VAL A 148 7.85 -2.37 17.36
C VAL A 148 8.66 -1.88 18.58
N ARG A 149 9.69 -1.06 18.35
CA ARG A 149 10.54 -0.50 19.41
C ARG A 149 9.99 0.79 20.00
N LEU A 150 9.01 1.44 19.36
CA LEU A 150 8.39 2.65 19.88
C LEU A 150 7.66 2.36 21.20
N SER A 151 7.61 3.35 22.08
CA SER A 151 6.75 3.33 23.26
C SER A 151 5.26 3.25 22.87
N GLY A 152 4.39 2.89 23.82
CA GLY A 152 2.94 2.90 23.61
C GLY A 152 2.39 4.27 23.15
N ALA A 153 2.96 5.38 23.59
CA ALA A 153 2.58 6.71 23.12
C ALA A 153 3.13 6.99 21.71
N GLY A 154 4.42 6.71 21.48
CA GLY A 154 5.07 6.96 20.20
C GLY A 154 4.46 6.17 19.03
N ILE A 155 4.09 4.91 19.25
CA ILE A 155 3.42 4.10 18.21
C ILE A 155 2.04 4.65 17.85
N VAL A 156 1.31 5.18 18.84
CA VAL A 156 -0.02 5.78 18.62
C VAL A 156 0.10 7.04 17.76
N ASP A 157 1.09 7.89 18.03
CA ASP A 157 1.35 9.09 17.22
C ASP A 157 1.80 8.75 15.80
N PHE A 158 2.70 7.76 15.68
CA PHE A 158 3.14 7.22 14.40
C PHE A 158 1.97 6.70 13.55
N VAL A 159 1.13 5.84 14.14
CA VAL A 159 -0.05 5.27 13.46
C VAL A 159 -1.04 6.36 13.08
N ARG A 160 -1.30 7.34 13.96
CA ARG A 160 -2.19 8.46 13.65
C ARG A 160 -1.70 9.27 12.46
N ALA A 161 -0.41 9.58 12.40
CA ALA A 161 0.19 10.29 11.28
C ALA A 161 0.10 9.46 10.00
N LEU A 162 0.46 8.17 10.05
CA LEU A 162 0.41 7.28 8.90
C LEU A 162 -1.02 7.11 8.35
N SER A 163 -2.03 6.99 9.22
CA SER A 163 -3.43 6.93 8.84
C SER A 163 -3.90 8.18 8.11
N GLN A 164 -3.43 9.36 8.51
CA GLN A 164 -3.73 10.61 7.79
C GLN A 164 -3.10 10.63 6.40
N VAL A 165 -1.84 10.20 6.28
CA VAL A 165 -1.14 10.12 4.99
C VAL A 165 -1.84 9.11 4.07
N ALA A 166 -2.17 7.92 4.57
CA ALA A 166 -2.89 6.90 3.81
C ALA A 166 -4.24 7.40 3.30
N TRP A 167 -5.01 8.10 4.15
CA TRP A 167 -6.27 8.68 3.72
C TRP A 167 -6.08 9.77 2.65
N ALA A 168 -5.08 10.64 2.80
CA ALA A 168 -4.77 11.66 1.82
C ALA A 168 -4.37 11.05 0.46
N GLU A 169 -3.59 9.98 0.44
CA GLU A 169 -3.20 9.25 -0.77
C GLU A 169 -4.41 8.68 -1.55
N ILE A 170 -5.40 8.15 -0.83
CA ILE A 170 -6.59 7.53 -1.42
C ILE A 170 -7.61 8.60 -1.84
N ALA A 171 -7.84 9.61 -1.00
CA ALA A 171 -8.85 10.64 -1.25
C ALA A 171 -8.45 11.58 -2.41
N THR A 172 -7.17 11.95 -2.52
CA THR A 172 -6.68 12.84 -3.58
C THR A 172 -6.80 12.24 -4.98
N ALA A 173 -6.69 10.92 -5.11
CA ALA A 173 -6.89 10.24 -6.38
C ALA A 173 -8.33 10.31 -6.90
N PHE A 174 -9.32 10.45 -6.01
CA PHE A 174 -10.72 10.60 -6.37
C PHE A 174 -11.11 12.06 -6.66
N ALA A 175 -10.47 13.04 -6.02
CA ALA A 175 -10.74 14.46 -6.30
C ALA A 175 -10.39 14.85 -7.76
N GLY A 176 -9.40 14.20 -8.37
CA GLY A 176 -9.04 14.38 -9.78
C GLY A 176 -10.09 13.89 -10.79
N THR A 177 -11.07 13.08 -10.37
CA THR A 177 -12.17 12.60 -11.23
C THR A 177 -13.48 13.37 -11.01
N ALA A 178 -13.67 14.00 -9.84
CA ALA A 178 -14.93 14.62 -9.45
C ALA A 178 -15.05 16.13 -9.77
N THR A 179 -13.95 16.85 -10.05
CA THR A 179 -14.01 18.28 -10.42
C THR A 179 -13.83 18.49 -11.93
N SER A 180 -14.86 18.18 -12.70
CA SER A 180 -15.12 18.84 -13.98
C SER A 180 -16.37 19.71 -13.85
N ALA A 181 -16.24 20.85 -13.17
CA ALA A 181 -17.25 21.91 -13.26
C ALA A 181 -17.19 22.54 -14.67
N PRO A 182 -18.34 22.90 -15.28
CA PRO A 182 -18.38 23.43 -16.63
C PRO A 182 -18.06 24.92 -16.57
N ASN A 183 -16.89 25.35 -17.06
CA ASN A 183 -16.80 26.65 -17.72
C ASN A 183 -15.50 26.85 -18.54
N ASN A 184 -15.75 27.15 -19.81
CA ASN A 184 -14.89 27.78 -20.84
C ASN A 184 -13.86 26.94 -21.61
N GLN A 185 -14.24 26.68 -22.87
CA GLN A 185 -13.43 26.21 -23.99
C GLN A 185 -12.22 27.12 -24.28
N LYS A 186 -11.00 26.56 -24.23
CA LYS A 186 -10.06 26.39 -25.37
C LYS A 186 -8.69 25.94 -24.84
N GLN A 187 -8.12 24.90 -25.48
CA GLN A 187 -6.74 24.35 -25.35
C GLN A 187 -6.46 23.62 -24.02
N ARG A 188 -6.05 22.34 -23.96
CA ARG A 188 -5.39 21.41 -24.90
C ARG A 188 -5.86 19.98 -24.59
N GLN A 189 -5.94 19.15 -25.64
CA GLN A 189 -5.95 17.69 -25.55
C GLN A 189 -4.69 17.21 -24.81
N SER A 190 -4.86 16.80 -23.57
CA SER A 190 -4.04 15.81 -22.88
C SER A 190 -5.01 15.16 -21.92
N GLN A 191 -5.48 13.97 -22.26
CA GLN A 191 -6.35 13.18 -21.41
C GLN A 191 -5.54 12.78 -20.17
N GLU A 192 -5.52 13.66 -19.18
CA GLU A 192 -4.84 13.46 -17.90
C GLU A 192 -5.71 12.47 -17.12
N VAL A 193 -5.47 11.17 -17.37
CA VAL A 193 -6.01 10.08 -16.57
C VAL A 193 -5.62 10.38 -15.12
N ALA A 194 -6.59 10.70 -14.27
CA ALA A 194 -6.34 10.90 -12.85
C ALA A 194 -5.49 9.73 -12.34
N PRO A 195 -4.36 10.00 -11.67
CA PRO A 195 -3.45 8.95 -11.29
C PRO A 195 -4.18 7.94 -10.40
N PRO A 196 -3.98 6.63 -10.61
CA PRO A 196 -4.59 5.61 -9.78
C PRO A 196 -4.32 5.90 -8.29
N SER A 197 -5.32 5.70 -7.43
CA SER A 197 -5.14 5.75 -5.98
C SER A 197 -3.88 5.03 -5.54
N ARG A 198 -3.11 5.73 -4.71
CA ARG A 198 -1.85 5.24 -4.18
C ARG A 198 -2.18 4.47 -2.91
N LEU A 199 -1.79 3.21 -2.86
CA LEU A 199 -2.02 2.32 -1.72
C LEU A 199 -0.76 2.15 -0.86
N PHE A 200 0.31 2.92 -1.12
CA PHE A 200 1.60 2.72 -0.46
C PHE A 200 1.48 2.82 1.06
N SER A 201 0.93 3.92 1.56
CA SER A 201 0.79 4.11 3.01
C SER A 201 -0.24 3.16 3.59
N MET A 202 -1.23 2.72 2.81
CA MET A 202 -2.18 1.69 3.25
C MET A 202 -1.51 0.32 3.39
N THR A 203 -0.62 -0.08 2.47
CA THR A 203 0.23 -1.27 2.62
C THR A 203 1.08 -1.18 3.88
N LYS A 204 1.69 -0.02 4.14
CA LYS A 204 2.48 0.19 5.35
C LYS A 204 1.65 0.12 6.64
N ILE A 205 0.39 0.53 6.61
CA ILE A 205 -0.52 0.33 7.75
C ILE A 205 -0.75 -1.15 8.05
N VAL A 206 -0.89 -1.99 7.02
CA VAL A 206 -1.06 -3.44 7.20
C VAL A 206 0.19 -4.07 7.81
N GLU A 207 1.38 -3.71 7.31
CA GLU A 207 2.66 -4.15 7.87
C GLU A 207 2.80 -3.74 9.35
N ILE A 208 2.50 -2.48 9.67
CA ILE A 208 2.59 -1.95 11.04
C ILE A 208 1.60 -2.63 11.97
N ALA A 209 0.37 -2.87 11.51
CA ALA A 209 -0.63 -3.62 12.27
C ALA A 209 -0.12 -5.04 12.58
N TYR A 210 0.49 -5.70 11.60
CA TYR A 210 1.09 -7.03 11.78
C TYR A 210 2.25 -7.02 12.78
N TYR A 211 3.23 -6.13 12.62
CA TYR A 211 4.40 -6.08 13.50
C TYR A 211 4.05 -5.76 14.96
N ASN A 212 2.99 -4.98 15.19
CA ASN A 212 2.63 -4.47 16.51
C ASN A 212 1.48 -5.25 17.17
N MET A 213 0.98 -6.32 16.55
CA MET A 213 -0.16 -7.09 17.09
C MET A 213 0.16 -7.86 18.38
N GLU A 214 1.44 -8.02 18.71
CA GLU A 214 1.93 -8.68 19.94
C GLU A 214 2.10 -7.74 21.13
N ARG A 215 1.90 -6.43 20.93
CA ARG A 215 1.96 -5.45 22.02
C ARG A 215 0.94 -5.75 23.11
N ILE A 216 1.19 -5.18 24.29
CA ILE A 216 0.25 -5.27 25.40
C ILE A 216 -1.12 -4.71 24.98
N ARG A 217 -2.19 -5.31 25.53
CA ARG A 217 -3.56 -5.07 25.06
C ARG A 217 -3.98 -3.60 25.08
N VAL A 218 -3.52 -2.84 26.07
CA VAL A 218 -3.86 -1.42 26.20
C VAL A 218 -3.29 -0.61 25.03
N GLU A 219 -2.02 -0.84 24.67
CA GLU A 219 -1.39 -0.19 23.51
C GLU A 219 -2.06 -0.62 22.21
N TRP A 220 -2.30 -1.92 22.03
CA TRP A 220 -2.99 -2.42 20.84
C TRP A 220 -4.39 -1.82 20.68
N SER A 221 -5.15 -1.69 21.76
CA SER A 221 -6.49 -1.10 21.72
C SER A 221 -6.44 0.36 21.27
N GLN A 222 -5.41 1.12 21.65
CA GLN A 222 -5.20 2.50 21.20
C GLN A 222 -4.81 2.57 19.72
N ILE A 223 -3.96 1.66 19.25
CA ILE A 223 -3.62 1.52 17.83
C ILE A 223 -4.89 1.20 17.02
N TRP A 224 -5.67 0.22 17.45
CA TRP A 224 -6.88 -0.21 16.76
C TRP A 224 -7.98 0.86 16.75
N ALA A 225 -8.07 1.69 17.79
CA ALA A 225 -8.99 2.83 17.83
C ALA A 225 -8.73 3.85 16.70
N ILE A 226 -7.53 3.83 16.11
CA ILE A 226 -7.17 4.64 14.93
C ILE A 226 -7.35 3.82 13.65
N LEU A 227 -6.84 2.58 13.62
CA LEU A 227 -6.84 1.75 12.42
C LEU A 227 -8.23 1.27 12.01
N GLY A 228 -9.07 0.85 12.97
CA GLY A 228 -10.43 0.36 12.69
C GLY A 228 -11.25 1.35 11.87
N PRO A 229 -11.42 2.61 12.35
CA PRO A 229 -12.14 3.64 11.59
C PRO A 229 -11.53 3.96 10.22
N LEU A 230 -10.21 3.79 10.05
CA LEU A 230 -9.57 3.94 8.74
C LEU A 230 -9.97 2.79 7.81
N PHE A 231 -9.92 1.53 8.28
CA PHE A 231 -10.37 0.38 7.48
C PHE A 231 -11.84 0.51 7.09
N ASP A 232 -12.71 0.93 8.02
CA ASP A 232 -14.14 1.19 7.75
C ASP A 232 -14.28 2.23 6.63
N ARG A 233 -13.57 3.36 6.77
CA ARG A 233 -13.64 4.47 5.80
C ARG A 233 -13.13 4.07 4.42
N VAL A 234 -12.00 3.36 4.35
CA VAL A 234 -11.41 2.93 3.07
C VAL A 234 -12.26 1.82 2.42
N GLY A 235 -12.78 0.89 3.22
CA GLY A 235 -13.66 -0.19 2.75
C GLY A 235 -15.00 0.32 2.22
N ALA A 236 -15.52 1.40 2.79
CA ALA A 236 -16.74 2.07 2.32
C ALA A 236 -16.47 3.10 1.19
N TYR A 237 -15.21 3.34 0.83
CA TYR A 237 -14.88 4.39 -0.13
C TYR A 237 -15.28 4.03 -1.57
N SER A 238 -15.46 5.06 -2.40
CA SER A 238 -15.92 4.92 -3.79
C SER A 238 -14.90 4.24 -4.71
N ASP A 239 -13.62 4.28 -4.35
CA ASP A 239 -12.58 3.55 -5.07
C ASP A 239 -12.61 2.07 -4.70
N THR A 240 -13.21 1.27 -5.59
CA THR A 240 -13.32 -0.18 -5.48
C THR A 240 -11.98 -0.83 -5.17
N ARG A 241 -10.87 -0.38 -5.80
CA ARG A 241 -9.58 -1.04 -5.62
C ARG A 241 -9.03 -0.84 -4.20
N ALA A 242 -9.16 0.37 -3.65
CA ALA A 242 -8.79 0.64 -2.27
C ALA A 242 -9.67 -0.16 -1.28
N ALA A 243 -10.98 -0.22 -1.54
CA ALA A 243 -11.91 -0.99 -0.72
C ALA A 243 -11.58 -2.49 -0.71
N MET A 244 -11.35 -3.09 -1.88
CA MET A 244 -10.97 -4.50 -2.02
C MET A 244 -9.64 -4.81 -1.31
N PHE A 245 -8.65 -3.92 -1.44
CA PHE A 245 -7.36 -4.05 -0.76
C PHE A 245 -7.52 -3.99 0.77
N ALA A 246 -8.32 -3.04 1.27
CA ALA A 246 -8.59 -2.91 2.70
C ALA A 246 -9.30 -4.14 3.28
N LEU A 247 -10.29 -4.68 2.56
CA LEU A 247 -11.00 -5.90 2.97
C LEU A 247 -10.10 -7.13 3.01
N ASP A 248 -9.29 -7.36 1.97
CA ASP A 248 -8.36 -8.49 1.99
C ASP A 248 -7.31 -8.34 3.09
N SER A 249 -6.80 -7.13 3.29
CA SER A 249 -5.84 -6.83 4.36
C SER A 249 -6.44 -7.09 5.74
N LEU A 250 -7.69 -6.67 5.97
CA LEU A 250 -8.41 -6.94 7.20
C LEU A 250 -8.60 -8.45 7.43
N ARG A 251 -8.91 -9.21 6.37
CA ARG A 251 -9.00 -10.68 6.43
C ARG A 251 -7.66 -11.29 6.83
N GLN A 252 -6.56 -10.90 6.19
CA GLN A 252 -5.23 -11.42 6.50
C GLN A 252 -4.83 -11.13 7.96
N LEU A 253 -5.04 -9.91 8.43
CA LEU A 253 -4.80 -9.54 9.82
C LEU A 253 -5.72 -10.32 10.77
N SER A 254 -6.99 -10.52 10.40
CA SER A 254 -7.95 -11.30 11.18
C SER A 254 -7.52 -12.75 11.34
N MET A 255 -7.02 -13.40 10.28
CA MET A 255 -6.52 -14.77 10.37
C MET A 255 -5.43 -14.90 11.43
N LYS A 256 -4.46 -13.97 11.42
CA LYS A 256 -3.37 -13.95 12.40
C LYS A 256 -3.82 -13.57 13.80
N PHE A 257 -4.78 -12.66 13.90
CA PHE A 257 -5.28 -12.18 15.19
C PHE A 257 -6.17 -13.19 15.90
N LEU A 258 -6.93 -14.00 15.17
CA LEU A 258 -7.77 -15.07 15.70
C LEU A 258 -6.95 -16.23 16.28
N GLU A 259 -5.72 -16.49 15.80
CA GLU A 259 -4.80 -17.48 16.38
C GLU A 259 -4.50 -17.18 17.87
N LYS A 260 -4.69 -15.93 18.32
CA LYS A 260 -4.46 -15.50 19.70
C LYS A 260 -5.65 -15.85 20.60
N GLU A 261 -5.36 -16.43 21.75
CA GLU A 261 -6.41 -16.81 22.71
C GLU A 261 -7.18 -15.61 23.28
N GLU A 262 -8.51 -15.72 23.25
CA GLU A 262 -9.41 -14.73 23.81
C GLU A 262 -9.87 -15.08 25.22
N LEU A 263 -9.62 -14.18 26.18
CA LEU A 263 -10.02 -14.38 27.59
C LEU A 263 -11.55 -14.26 27.75
N PRO A 264 -12.19 -15.01 28.67
CA PRO A 264 -13.65 -15.11 28.77
C PRO A 264 -14.45 -13.80 28.94
N HIS A 265 -13.84 -12.74 29.46
CA HIS A 265 -14.49 -11.42 29.68
C HIS A 265 -14.00 -10.33 28.73
N PHE A 266 -13.18 -10.68 27.73
CA PHE A 266 -12.55 -9.74 26.84
C PHE A 266 -12.89 -10.08 25.40
N ALA A 267 -14.00 -9.53 24.89
CA ALA A 267 -14.56 -9.84 23.58
C ALA A 267 -13.94 -8.99 22.45
N PHE A 268 -12.62 -9.09 22.27
CA PHE A 268 -11.90 -8.28 21.30
C PHE A 268 -12.08 -8.76 19.85
N GLN A 269 -12.29 -10.07 19.64
CA GLN A 269 -12.44 -10.63 18.30
C GLN A 269 -13.66 -10.03 17.60
N LYS A 270 -14.76 -9.85 18.35
CA LYS A 270 -15.97 -9.19 17.84
C LYS A 270 -15.69 -7.77 17.32
N GLU A 271 -14.98 -6.96 18.10
CA GLU A 271 -14.68 -5.57 17.72
C GLU A 271 -13.68 -5.49 16.56
N PHE A 272 -12.79 -6.48 16.43
CA PHE A 272 -11.85 -6.56 15.31
C PHE A 272 -12.52 -6.95 13.99
N LEU A 273 -13.51 -7.86 14.05
CA LEU A 273 -14.25 -8.33 12.87
C LEU A 273 -15.44 -7.42 12.49
N ARG A 274 -15.78 -6.46 13.36
CA ARG A 274 -16.88 -5.50 13.14
C ARG A 274 -16.83 -4.79 11.78
N PRO A 275 -15.67 -4.32 11.27
CA PRO A 275 -15.61 -3.61 9.99
C PRO A 275 -16.24 -4.37 8.81
N PHE A 276 -16.21 -5.71 8.81
CA PHE A 276 -16.87 -6.49 7.76
C PHE A 276 -18.38 -6.25 7.70
N ALA A 277 -19.03 -6.14 8.86
CA ALA A 277 -20.46 -5.83 8.92
C ALA A 277 -20.73 -4.38 8.54
N ASP A 278 -19.93 -3.44 9.09
CA ASP A 278 -20.12 -2.00 8.88
C ASP A 278 -19.91 -1.63 7.38
N ILE A 279 -18.97 -2.28 6.68
CA ILE A 279 -18.73 -2.09 5.24
C ILE A 279 -19.86 -2.71 4.38
N LEU A 280 -20.42 -3.85 4.81
CA LEU A 280 -21.50 -4.54 4.11
C LEU A 280 -22.84 -3.80 4.19
N GLU A 281 -23.13 -3.21 5.36
CA GLU A 281 -24.34 -2.39 5.61
C GLU A 281 -24.20 -0.96 5.06
N GLY A 282 -22.99 -0.55 4.66
CA GLY A 282 -22.68 0.77 4.15
C GLY A 282 -23.62 1.26 3.04
N ASP A 283 -23.72 2.58 2.90
CA ASP A 283 -24.66 3.22 1.98
C ASP A 283 -24.42 2.81 0.51
N ALA A 284 -25.35 2.04 -0.04
CA ALA A 284 -25.33 1.58 -1.43
C ALA A 284 -25.34 2.76 -2.43
N ALA A 285 -25.82 3.95 -2.04
CA ALA A 285 -25.83 5.13 -2.89
C ALA A 285 -24.46 5.80 -3.04
N ALA A 286 -23.50 5.51 -2.15
CA ALA A 286 -22.16 6.08 -2.20
C ALA A 286 -21.30 5.50 -3.35
N ARG A 287 -21.73 4.39 -3.97
CA ARG A 287 -20.97 3.67 -5.01
C ARG A 287 -21.83 3.31 -6.21
N PRO A 288 -21.23 3.15 -7.40
CA PRO A 288 -21.91 2.50 -8.51
C PRO A 288 -22.36 1.09 -8.12
N ALA A 289 -23.57 0.67 -8.52
CA ALA A 289 -24.15 -0.62 -8.12
C ALA A 289 -23.24 -1.83 -8.39
N ALA A 290 -22.52 -1.83 -9.53
CA ALA A 290 -21.56 -2.89 -9.86
C ALA A 290 -20.38 -2.94 -8.88
N ALA A 291 -19.87 -1.78 -8.46
CA ALA A 291 -18.79 -1.69 -7.48
C ALA A 291 -19.27 -2.11 -6.08
N ASP A 292 -20.49 -1.71 -5.70
CA ASP A 292 -21.09 -2.14 -4.44
C ASP A 292 -21.21 -3.66 -4.37
N LEU A 293 -21.76 -4.30 -5.41
CA LEU A 293 -21.87 -5.76 -5.47
C LEU A 293 -20.51 -6.46 -5.33
N MET A 294 -19.46 -5.95 -6.00
CA MET A 294 -18.10 -6.49 -5.87
C MET A 294 -17.56 -6.39 -4.44
N VAL A 295 -17.77 -5.25 -3.78
CA VAL A 295 -17.32 -5.07 -2.39
C VAL A 295 -18.09 -6.00 -1.44
N LYS A 296 -19.40 -6.13 -1.62
CA LYS A 296 -20.23 -7.04 -0.82
C LYS A 296 -19.80 -8.50 -1.00
N ASP A 297 -19.61 -8.95 -2.23
CA ASP A 297 -19.08 -10.29 -2.53
C ASP A 297 -17.71 -10.51 -1.87
N MET A 298 -16.83 -9.51 -1.91
CA MET A 298 -15.52 -9.57 -1.25
C MET A 298 -15.62 -9.70 0.27
N VAL A 299 -16.51 -8.96 0.92
CA VAL A 299 -16.77 -9.10 2.37
C VAL A 299 -17.15 -10.55 2.70
N LEU A 300 -18.11 -11.11 1.97
CA LEU A 300 -18.59 -12.46 2.23
C LEU A 300 -17.53 -13.52 1.98
N ARG A 301 -16.73 -13.38 0.91
CA ARG A 301 -15.57 -14.25 0.67
C ARG A 301 -14.56 -14.17 1.82
N CYS A 302 -14.29 -12.98 2.34
CA CYS A 302 -13.37 -12.80 3.45
C CYS A 302 -13.87 -13.52 4.70
N VAL A 303 -15.12 -13.30 5.08
CA VAL A 303 -15.73 -13.92 6.26
C VAL A 303 -15.83 -15.43 6.09
N TYR A 304 -16.24 -15.92 4.92
CA TYR A 304 -16.27 -17.35 4.63
C TYR A 304 -14.89 -18.00 4.80
N GLN A 305 -13.83 -17.39 4.26
CA GLN A 305 -12.47 -17.90 4.43
C GLN A 305 -12.01 -17.89 5.90
N LEU A 306 -12.39 -16.88 6.67
CA LEU A 306 -12.10 -16.84 8.11
C LEU A 306 -12.76 -18.00 8.85
N VAL A 307 -14.02 -18.28 8.55
CA VAL A 307 -14.74 -19.42 9.14
C VAL A 307 -14.07 -20.73 8.77
N GLN A 308 -13.77 -20.96 7.49
CA GLN A 308 -13.14 -22.21 7.03
C GLN A 308 -11.76 -22.44 7.66
N ALA A 309 -10.94 -21.39 7.80
CA ALA A 309 -9.57 -21.51 8.26
C ALA A 309 -9.42 -21.49 9.79
N ALA A 310 -10.33 -20.79 10.49
CA ALA A 310 -10.15 -20.46 11.91
C ALA A 310 -11.36 -20.74 12.80
N ALA A 311 -12.36 -21.52 12.36
CA ALA A 311 -13.58 -21.82 13.13
C ALA A 311 -13.33 -22.19 14.60
N THR A 312 -12.32 -23.02 14.88
CA THR A 312 -11.96 -23.46 16.24
C THR A 312 -11.39 -22.35 17.13
N HIS A 313 -10.83 -21.30 16.53
CA HIS A 313 -10.23 -20.17 17.20
C HIS A 313 -11.20 -18.98 17.37
N ILE A 314 -12.31 -18.99 16.64
CA ILE A 314 -13.35 -17.97 16.77
C ILE A 314 -14.13 -18.23 18.08
N ARG A 315 -14.16 -17.22 18.95
CA ARG A 315 -14.91 -17.17 20.22
C ARG A 315 -15.95 -16.05 20.15
N SER A 316 -15.69 -14.87 20.72
CA SER A 316 -16.62 -13.74 20.64
C SER A 316 -16.84 -13.26 19.20
N GLY A 317 -15.89 -13.54 18.30
CA GLY A 317 -15.96 -13.24 16.87
C GLY A 317 -17.15 -13.86 16.15
N TRP A 318 -17.73 -14.97 16.65
CA TRP A 318 -18.92 -15.58 16.04
C TRP A 318 -20.10 -14.61 15.98
N LYS A 319 -20.23 -13.70 16.95
CA LYS A 319 -21.27 -12.67 16.94
C LYS A 319 -21.13 -11.74 15.72
N ALA A 320 -19.90 -11.39 15.34
CA ALA A 320 -19.64 -10.57 14.17
C ALA A 320 -19.89 -11.36 12.87
N VAL A 321 -19.43 -12.62 12.80
CA VAL A 321 -19.67 -13.50 11.63
C VAL A 321 -21.17 -13.71 11.38
N LEU A 322 -21.94 -14.02 12.43
CA LEU A 322 -23.40 -14.19 12.32
C LEU A 322 -24.09 -12.88 11.95
N ASN A 323 -23.61 -11.74 12.44
CA ASN A 323 -24.15 -10.43 12.04
C ASN A 323 -23.94 -10.18 10.54
N VAL A 324 -22.74 -10.45 10.01
CA VAL A 324 -22.46 -10.36 8.57
C VAL A 324 -23.39 -11.27 7.77
N ALA A 325 -23.54 -12.53 8.18
CA ALA A 325 -24.45 -13.47 7.51
C ALA A 325 -25.91 -13.00 7.53
N GLN A 326 -26.36 -12.43 8.66
CA GLN A 326 -27.70 -11.88 8.80
C GLN A 326 -27.93 -10.66 7.89
N ILE A 327 -26.96 -9.73 7.81
CA ILE A 327 -27.04 -8.57 6.93
C ILE A 327 -27.09 -9.03 5.46
N ALA A 328 -26.19 -9.94 5.08
CA ALA A 328 -26.12 -10.49 3.73
C ALA A 328 -27.41 -11.18 3.30
N ALA A 329 -28.01 -12.00 4.18
CA ALA A 329 -29.25 -12.71 3.91
C ALA A 329 -30.48 -11.80 3.67
N ARG A 330 -30.37 -10.51 4.01
CA ARG A 330 -31.40 -9.49 3.78
C ARG A 330 -31.11 -8.61 2.56
N ASP A 331 -29.99 -8.81 1.87
CA ASP A 331 -29.62 -8.02 0.69
C ASP A 331 -30.59 -8.31 -0.47
N PRO A 332 -30.98 -7.30 -1.26
CA PRO A 332 -31.86 -7.49 -2.42
C PRO A 332 -31.24 -8.32 -3.55
N HIS A 333 -29.91 -8.49 -3.60
CA HIS A 333 -29.26 -9.31 -4.62
C HIS A 333 -29.20 -10.77 -4.18
N ASP A 334 -29.85 -11.65 -4.94
CA ASP A 334 -29.93 -13.09 -4.65
C ASP A 334 -28.56 -13.73 -4.38
N GLN A 335 -27.53 -13.35 -5.13
CA GLN A 335 -26.16 -13.88 -4.96
C GLN A 335 -25.57 -13.57 -3.56
N ILE A 336 -25.82 -12.36 -3.05
CA ILE A 336 -25.34 -11.94 -1.73
C ILE A 336 -26.16 -12.62 -0.64
N ALA A 337 -27.48 -12.71 -0.83
CA ALA A 337 -28.36 -13.39 0.10
C ALA A 337 -28.03 -14.88 0.22
N GLU A 338 -27.85 -15.58 -0.91
CA GLU A 338 -27.48 -17.00 -0.95
C GLU A 338 -26.16 -17.27 -0.22
N MET A 339 -25.15 -16.43 -0.44
CA MET A 339 -23.87 -16.53 0.25
C MET A 339 -24.01 -16.26 1.77
N GLY A 340 -24.89 -15.34 2.16
CA GLY A 340 -25.24 -15.12 3.57
C GLY A 340 -25.81 -16.36 4.24
N PHE A 341 -26.77 -17.04 3.59
CA PHE A 341 -27.31 -18.32 4.07
C PHE A 341 -26.24 -19.42 4.10
N HIS A 342 -25.34 -19.46 3.11
CA HIS A 342 -24.25 -20.43 3.08
C HIS A 342 -23.31 -20.27 4.28
N ILE A 343 -22.88 -19.03 4.59
CA ILE A 343 -22.06 -18.75 5.78
C ILE A 343 -22.79 -19.15 7.06
N ALA A 344 -24.09 -18.83 7.18
CA ALA A 344 -24.88 -19.21 8.35
C ALA A 344 -24.95 -20.74 8.55
N ARG A 345 -25.05 -21.51 7.46
CA ARG A 345 -25.02 -22.98 7.51
C ARG A 345 -23.66 -23.53 7.96
N GLU A 346 -22.56 -22.94 7.50
CA GLU A 346 -21.22 -23.31 7.97
C GLU A 346 -21.06 -23.01 9.46
N CYS A 347 -21.56 -21.85 9.93
CA CYS A 347 -21.56 -21.52 11.35
C CYS A 347 -22.32 -22.58 12.17
N ALA A 348 -23.48 -23.03 11.68
CA ALA A 348 -24.28 -24.06 12.35
C ALA A 348 -23.59 -25.43 12.39
N GLN A 349 -22.76 -25.78 11.41
CA GLN A 349 -21.98 -27.03 11.43
C GLN A 349 -20.86 -26.99 12.48
N HIS A 350 -20.21 -25.84 12.64
CA HIS A 350 -19.11 -25.67 13.59
C HIS A 350 -19.54 -25.32 15.02
N HIS A 351 -20.73 -24.72 15.19
CA HIS A 351 -21.27 -24.27 16.48
C HIS A 351 -22.56 -24.99 16.91
N GLY A 352 -23.10 -25.88 16.06
CA GLY A 352 -24.28 -26.67 16.38
C GLY A 352 -24.00 -27.62 17.55
N PRO A 353 -25.05 -27.95 18.34
CA PRO A 353 -24.90 -28.92 19.41
C PRO A 353 -24.44 -30.27 18.80
N GLN A 354 -23.32 -30.80 19.30
CA GLN A 354 -23.03 -32.23 19.19
C GLN A 354 -23.97 -33.01 20.08
#